data_AF-A0A0U0WG35-F1
#
_entry.id   AF-A0A0U0WG35-F1
#
_cell.length_a   1.000
_cell.length_b   1.000
_cell.length_c   1.000
_cell.angle_alpha   90.00
_cell.angle_beta   90.00
_cell.angle_gamma   90.00
#
_symmetry.space_group_name_H-M   'P 1'
#
loop_
_entity.id
_entity.type
_entity.pdbx_description
1 polymer ?
#
loop_
_entity_poly.entity_id
_entity_poly.type
_entity_poly.pdbx_seq_one_letter_code
_entity_poly.pdbx_strand_id
1 'polypeptide(L)'
;MTFPTDYPDEQALTDYITQNRDGFVNVAQSSGSRDQLYQMEATTEQHSSGQPPHNTRSVVLKFFQDLGGSHPSTWYKAFNYNLGARQPITFDNLFAPGTTPLDSIFPVVQRDLARQNPLGAAIPPSTGRDPSHYQNFAITDDQLIFYFAPGEMLPAFAGPAQAQVPRDAIPPLAL
;
A
#
# COMPACT_ATOMS: atom_id res chain seq x y z
N MET A 1 14.61 -11.12 -3.23
CA MET A 1 13.60 -10.16 -3.71
C MET A 1 13.21 -10.56 -5.12
N THR A 2 11.92 -10.70 -5.39
CA THR A 2 11.41 -11.03 -6.73
C THR A 2 10.35 -9.99 -7.08
N PHE A 3 10.53 -9.34 -8.22
CA PHE A 3 9.66 -8.26 -8.68
C PHE A 3 9.16 -8.54 -10.11
N PRO A 4 7.94 -8.13 -10.45
CA PRO A 4 7.41 -8.28 -11.80
C PRO A 4 8.18 -7.41 -12.79
N THR A 5 8.76 -8.05 -13.81
CA THR A 5 9.38 -7.37 -14.97
C THR A 5 8.36 -7.07 -16.08
N ASP A 6 7.09 -7.43 -15.88
CA ASP A 6 5.98 -7.23 -16.81
C ASP A 6 5.03 -6.11 -16.36
N TYR A 7 5.43 -5.30 -15.38
CA TYR A 7 4.65 -4.16 -14.95
C TYR A 7 4.73 -3.02 -15.98
N PRO A 8 3.61 -2.38 -16.37
CA PRO A 8 3.61 -1.39 -17.47
C PRO A 8 4.47 -0.16 -17.22
N ASP A 9 4.64 0.23 -15.95
CA ASP A 9 5.53 1.31 -15.52
C ASP A 9 6.71 0.73 -14.72
N GLU A 10 7.47 -0.15 -15.39
CA GLU A 10 8.61 -0.86 -14.82
C GLU A 10 9.68 0.10 -14.28
N GLN A 11 9.85 1.26 -14.90
CA GLN A 11 10.84 2.24 -14.48
C GLN A 11 10.50 2.82 -13.10
N ALA A 12 9.27 3.31 -12.87
CA ALA A 12 8.89 3.84 -11.57
C ALA A 12 9.01 2.79 -10.44
N LEU A 13 8.67 1.53 -10.76
CA LEU A 13 8.82 0.41 -9.84
C LEU A 13 10.30 0.14 -9.51
N THR A 14 11.14 0.03 -10.55
CA THR A 14 12.57 -0.27 -10.43
C THR A 14 13.33 0.85 -9.72
N ASP A 15 13.03 2.10 -10.04
CA ASP A 15 13.65 3.28 -9.42
C ASP A 15 13.35 3.30 -7.92
N TYR A 16 12.09 3.04 -7.53
CA TYR A 16 11.70 3.00 -6.12
C TYR A 16 12.40 1.87 -5.36
N ILE A 17 12.45 0.66 -5.92
CA ILE A 17 13.14 -0.48 -5.30
C ILE A 17 14.64 -0.17 -5.15
N THR A 18 15.26 0.35 -6.19
CA THR A 18 16.69 0.69 -6.23
C THR A 18 17.02 1.74 -5.18
N GLN A 19 16.22 2.81 -5.09
CA GLN A 19 16.39 3.86 -4.10
C GLN A 19 16.35 3.31 -2.67
N ASN A 20 15.39 2.44 -2.35
CA ASN A 20 15.26 1.86 -1.01
C ASN A 20 16.42 0.91 -0.69
N ARG A 21 16.82 0.07 -1.66
CA ARG A 21 17.98 -0.83 -1.52
C ARG A 21 19.27 -0.03 -1.27
N ASP A 22 19.53 0.98 -2.08
CA ASP A 22 20.76 1.76 -1.99
C ASP A 22 20.81 2.59 -0.70
N GLY A 23 19.66 3.11 -0.25
CA GLY A 23 19.53 3.74 1.06
C GLY A 23 19.90 2.78 2.20
N PHE A 24 19.37 1.56 2.18
CA PHE A 24 19.71 0.52 3.17
C PHE A 24 21.20 0.16 3.15
N VAL A 25 21.78 -0.07 1.96
CA VAL A 25 23.19 -0.42 1.80
C VAL A 25 24.10 0.72 2.31
N ASN A 26 23.77 1.97 2.02
CA ASN A 26 24.53 3.13 2.50
C ASN A 26 24.53 3.23 4.04
N VAL A 27 23.38 2.99 4.69
CA VAL A 27 23.29 2.96 6.15
C VAL A 27 24.09 1.78 6.70
N ALA A 28 23.95 0.60 6.09
CA ALA A 28 24.64 -0.61 6.50
C ALA A 28 26.17 -0.48 6.41
N GLN A 29 26.68 0.21 5.40
CA GLN A 29 28.12 0.45 5.22
C GLN A 29 28.67 1.56 6.12
N SER A 30 27.87 2.57 6.48
CA SER A 30 28.32 3.72 7.29
C SER A 30 28.25 3.49 8.80
N SER A 31 27.46 2.51 9.25
CA SER A 31 27.33 2.19 10.68
C SER A 31 28.50 1.30 11.14
N GLY A 32 29.31 1.84 12.06
CA GLY A 32 30.65 1.33 12.39
C GLY A 32 30.73 0.02 13.17
N SER A 33 29.62 -0.62 13.54
CA SER A 33 29.61 -1.89 14.28
C SER A 33 29.27 -3.06 13.36
N ARG A 34 30.27 -3.90 13.07
CA ARG A 34 30.14 -5.12 12.24
C ARG A 34 29.31 -6.25 12.89
N ASP A 35 28.86 -6.05 14.12
CA ASP A 35 28.16 -7.07 14.91
C ASP A 35 26.62 -6.95 14.86
N GLN A 36 26.07 -5.96 14.17
CA GLN A 36 24.61 -5.85 13.97
C GLN A 36 24.17 -6.55 12.68
N LEU A 37 23.19 -7.45 12.81
CA LEU A 37 22.55 -8.11 11.68
C LEU A 37 21.51 -7.16 11.08
N TYR A 38 21.86 -6.51 9.98
CA TYR A 38 20.91 -5.72 9.21
C TYR A 38 20.14 -6.60 8.24
N GLN A 39 18.83 -6.40 8.18
CA GLN A 39 17.95 -7.13 7.29
C GLN A 39 17.07 -6.16 6.52
N MET A 40 16.96 -6.38 5.21
CA MET A 40 15.93 -5.75 4.40
C MET A 40 15.24 -6.84 3.58
N GLU A 41 13.92 -6.87 3.68
CA GLU A 41 13.07 -7.76 2.92
C GLU A 41 12.06 -6.95 2.12
N ALA A 42 11.82 -7.36 0.89
CA ALA A 42 10.80 -6.78 0.02
C ALA A 42 9.99 -7.93 -0.58
N THR A 43 8.68 -7.88 -0.37
CA THR A 43 7.70 -8.81 -0.96
C THR A 43 6.76 -8.05 -1.87
N THR A 44 6.22 -8.76 -2.87
CA THR A 44 5.41 -8.16 -3.92
C THR A 44 4.09 -8.90 -4.06
N GLU A 45 3.01 -8.16 -4.18
CA GLU A 45 1.67 -8.65 -4.48
C GLU A 45 1.16 -7.99 -5.77
N GLN A 46 0.47 -8.75 -6.62
CA GLN A 46 -0.03 -8.27 -7.91
C GLN A 46 -1.52 -8.50 -8.04
N HIS A 47 -2.23 -7.50 -8.56
CA HIS A 47 -3.65 -7.58 -8.89
C HIS A 47 -3.94 -7.02 -10.27
N SER A 48 -5.07 -7.42 -10.82
CA SER A 48 -5.62 -6.83 -12.03
C SER A 48 -7.12 -6.68 -11.91
N SER A 49 -7.68 -5.73 -12.65
CA SER A 49 -9.13 -5.57 -12.78
C SER A 49 -9.52 -5.20 -14.20
N GLY A 50 -10.67 -5.68 -14.65
CA GLY A 50 -11.19 -5.46 -15.98
C GLY A 50 -10.62 -6.44 -17.01
N GLN A 51 -11.05 -6.28 -18.25
CA GLN A 51 -10.62 -7.14 -19.35
C GLN A 51 -9.54 -6.47 -20.20
N PRO A 52 -8.53 -7.22 -20.67
CA PRO A 52 -7.58 -6.73 -21.67
C PRO A 52 -8.31 -6.24 -22.94
N PRO A 53 -7.83 -5.17 -23.59
CA PRO A 53 -6.60 -4.42 -23.31
C PRO A 53 -6.76 -3.23 -22.34
N HIS A 54 -7.95 -3.06 -21.74
CA HIS A 54 -8.29 -1.89 -20.91
C HIS A 54 -8.27 -2.18 -19.41
N ASN A 55 -7.63 -3.27 -18.99
CA ASN A 55 -7.54 -3.64 -17.59
C ASN A 55 -6.59 -2.72 -16.81
N THR A 56 -6.73 -2.72 -15.49
CA THR A 56 -5.76 -2.12 -14.58
C THR A 56 -4.78 -3.17 -14.08
N ARG A 57 -3.59 -2.71 -13.69
CA ARG A 57 -2.55 -3.52 -13.04
C ARG A 57 -2.15 -2.82 -11.75
N SER A 58 -2.17 -3.56 -10.65
CA SER A 58 -1.72 -3.09 -9.35
C SER A 58 -0.53 -3.93 -8.88
N VAL A 59 0.51 -3.28 -8.41
CA VAL A 59 1.67 -3.90 -7.77
C VAL A 59 1.85 -3.27 -6.40
N VAL A 60 1.82 -4.09 -5.36
CA VAL A 60 2.02 -3.63 -3.98
C VAL A 60 3.31 -4.22 -3.46
N LEU A 61 4.21 -3.34 -3.05
CA LEU A 61 5.45 -3.71 -2.38
C LEU A 61 5.25 -3.57 -0.88
N LYS A 62 5.65 -4.59 -0.14
CA LYS A 62 5.81 -4.52 1.32
C LYS A 62 7.29 -4.62 1.65
N PHE A 63 7.80 -3.59 2.28
CA PHE A 63 9.17 -3.53 2.77
C PHE A 63 9.20 -3.79 4.27
N PHE A 64 10.18 -4.58 4.69
CA PHE A 64 10.59 -4.75 6.06
C PHE A 64 12.07 -4.39 6.16
N GLN A 65 12.44 -3.59 7.16
CA GLN A 65 13.80 -3.18 7.40
C GLN A 65 14.12 -3.26 8.89
N ASP A 66 15.19 -3.98 9.21
CA ASP A 66 15.81 -4.01 10.53
C ASP A 66 17.25 -3.49 10.41
N LEU A 67 17.52 -2.38 11.09
CA LEU A 67 18.84 -1.75 11.18
C LEU A 67 19.48 -1.99 12.55
N GLY A 68 19.12 -3.08 13.23
CA GLY A 68 19.63 -3.44 14.56
C GLY A 68 19.17 -2.51 15.67
N GLY A 69 18.19 -1.64 15.39
CA GLY A 69 17.58 -0.73 16.37
C GLY A 69 16.57 -1.42 17.28
N SER A 70 15.91 -0.67 18.16
CA SER A 70 14.93 -1.23 19.08
C SER A 70 13.67 -1.76 18.39
N HIS A 71 13.34 -1.26 17.19
CA HIS A 71 12.18 -1.69 16.42
C HIS A 71 12.48 -1.71 14.91
N PRO A 72 12.07 -2.77 14.19
CA PRO A 72 12.13 -2.78 12.74
C PRO A 72 11.02 -1.89 12.13
N SER A 73 11.26 -1.42 10.92
CA SER A 73 10.33 -0.62 10.12
C SER A 73 9.62 -1.50 9.10
N THR A 74 8.31 -1.29 8.93
CA THR A 74 7.53 -1.91 7.84
C THR A 74 6.72 -0.85 7.14
N TRP A 75 6.75 -0.81 5.81
CA TRP A 75 5.95 0.12 5.03
C TRP A 75 5.50 -0.50 3.71
N TYR A 76 4.49 0.11 3.11
CA TYR A 76 3.93 -0.29 1.83
C TYR A 76 4.17 0.77 0.76
N LYS A 77 4.28 0.32 -0.48
CA LYS A 77 4.19 1.17 -1.67
C LYS A 77 3.35 0.46 -2.72
N ALA A 78 2.23 1.06 -3.10
CA ALA A 78 1.45 0.60 -4.23
C ALA A 78 1.75 1.39 -5.51
N PHE A 79 1.71 0.70 -6.63
CA PHE A 79 1.70 1.24 -7.98
C PHE A 79 0.46 0.70 -8.68
N ASN A 80 -0.36 1.59 -9.20
CA ASN A 80 -1.56 1.23 -9.95
C ASN A 80 -1.44 1.87 -11.34
N TYR A 81 -1.76 1.12 -12.38
CA TYR A 81 -1.65 1.58 -13.75
C TYR A 81 -2.89 1.19 -14.56
N ASN A 82 -3.38 2.13 -15.34
CA ASN A 82 -4.46 1.92 -16.28
C ASN A 82 -3.88 1.61 -17.67
N LEU A 83 -4.09 0.41 -18.20
CA LEU A 83 -3.57 0.04 -19.52
C LEU A 83 -4.34 0.69 -20.66
N GLY A 84 -5.64 0.93 -20.49
CA GLY A 84 -6.49 1.57 -21.48
C GLY A 84 -6.11 3.04 -21.70
N ALA A 85 -5.97 3.78 -20.60
CA ALA A 85 -5.61 5.20 -20.62
C ALA A 85 -4.10 5.45 -20.60
N ARG A 86 -3.28 4.41 -20.38
CA ARG A 86 -1.81 4.46 -20.30
C ARG A 86 -1.31 5.51 -19.31
N GLN A 87 -1.85 5.46 -18.09
CA GLN A 87 -1.52 6.41 -17.04
C GLN A 87 -1.51 5.75 -15.66
N PRO A 88 -0.69 6.26 -14.72
CA PRO A 88 -0.73 5.82 -13.34
C PRO A 88 -2.04 6.25 -12.66
N ILE A 89 -2.50 5.42 -11.73
CA ILE A 89 -3.67 5.66 -10.90
C ILE A 89 -3.19 5.97 -9.48
N THR A 90 -3.58 7.12 -8.95
CA THR A 90 -3.39 7.55 -7.57
C THR A 90 -4.75 7.60 -6.87
N PHE A 91 -4.77 7.77 -5.55
CA PHE A 91 -6.04 7.91 -4.85
C PHE A 91 -6.82 9.15 -5.32
N ASP A 92 -6.12 10.22 -5.71
CA ASP A 92 -6.72 11.48 -6.17
C ASP A 92 -7.44 11.36 -7.52
N ASN A 93 -6.97 10.50 -8.43
CA ASN A 93 -7.58 10.29 -9.74
C ASN A 93 -8.41 9.00 -9.83
N LEU A 94 -8.52 8.24 -8.73
CA LEU A 94 -9.28 6.99 -8.67
C LEU A 94 -10.79 7.22 -8.76
N PHE A 95 -11.28 8.34 -8.26
CA PHE A 95 -12.69 8.69 -8.23
C PHE A 95 -12.97 9.94 -9.07
N ALA A 96 -14.22 10.11 -9.48
CA ALA A 96 -14.64 11.30 -10.19
C ALA A 96 -14.39 12.58 -9.34
N PRO A 97 -13.97 13.70 -9.96
CA PRO A 97 -13.78 14.96 -9.26
C PRO A 97 -15.02 15.40 -8.48
N GLY A 98 -14.82 15.95 -7.27
CA GLY A 98 -15.92 16.44 -6.43
C GLY A 98 -16.67 15.36 -5.66
N THR A 99 -16.21 14.11 -5.68
CA THR A 99 -16.71 13.04 -4.80
C THR A 99 -16.01 13.07 -3.44
N THR A 100 -16.69 12.57 -2.39
CA THR A 100 -16.10 12.36 -1.06
C THR A 100 -15.97 10.86 -0.77
N PRO A 101 -15.04 10.14 -1.44
CA PRO A 101 -14.98 8.68 -1.39
C PRO A 101 -14.75 8.16 0.04
N LEU A 102 -14.02 8.91 0.86
CA LEU A 102 -13.72 8.55 2.25
C LEU A 102 -14.97 8.46 3.16
N ASP A 103 -16.07 9.15 2.83
CA ASP A 103 -17.31 9.02 3.59
C ASP A 103 -17.94 7.63 3.45
N SER A 104 -17.68 6.96 2.32
CA SER A 104 -18.14 5.58 2.07
C SER A 104 -17.06 4.54 2.40
N ILE A 105 -15.78 4.84 2.11
CA ILE A 105 -14.65 3.93 2.36
C ILE A 105 -14.41 3.75 3.86
N PHE A 106 -14.32 4.85 4.63
CA PHE A 106 -13.88 4.77 6.03
C PHE A 106 -14.77 3.85 6.90
N PRO A 107 -16.11 3.92 6.84
CA PRO A 107 -16.95 3.00 7.61
C PRO A 107 -16.72 1.53 7.27
N VAL A 108 -16.44 1.22 6.00
CA VAL A 108 -16.14 -0.15 5.55
C VAL A 108 -14.78 -0.60 6.10
N VAL A 109 -13.75 0.25 5.96
CA VAL A 109 -12.40 -0.01 6.47
C VAL A 109 -12.40 -0.18 7.98
N GLN A 110 -13.08 0.69 8.71
CA GLN A 110 -13.21 0.60 10.17
C GLN A 110 -13.82 -0.73 10.58
N ARG A 111 -14.91 -1.15 9.91
CA ARG A 111 -15.58 -2.41 10.19
C ARG A 111 -14.72 -3.62 9.86
N ASP A 112 -14.00 -3.59 8.75
CA ASP A 112 -13.13 -4.69 8.32
C ASP A 112 -11.94 -4.86 9.27
N LEU A 113 -11.25 -3.76 9.60
CA LEU A 113 -10.13 -3.77 10.54
C LEU A 113 -10.56 -4.14 11.97
N ALA A 114 -11.75 -3.70 12.41
CA ALA A 114 -12.28 -4.09 13.72
C ALA A 114 -12.58 -5.60 13.81
N ARG A 115 -12.96 -6.26 12.70
CA ARG A 115 -13.15 -7.72 12.68
C ARG A 115 -11.83 -8.47 12.74
N GLN A 116 -10.79 -7.93 12.11
CA GLN A 116 -9.46 -8.54 12.09
C GLN A 116 -8.72 -8.38 13.42
N ASN A 117 -9.05 -7.33 14.20
CA ASN A 117 -8.39 -7.03 15.46
C ASN A 117 -9.28 -7.30 16.69
N PRO A 118 -9.10 -8.45 17.38
CA PRO A 118 -9.89 -8.79 18.56
C PRO A 118 -9.64 -7.85 19.76
N LEU A 119 -8.59 -7.04 19.72
CA LEU A 119 -8.29 -6.06 20.77
C LEU A 119 -9.19 -4.81 20.71
N GLY A 120 -10.02 -4.66 19.67
CA GLY A 120 -11.03 -3.61 19.58
C GLY A 120 -10.45 -2.19 19.50
N ALA A 121 -9.24 -2.03 18.97
CA ALA A 121 -8.61 -0.72 18.84
C ALA A 121 -9.48 0.18 17.93
N ALA A 122 -9.89 1.33 18.47
CA ALA A 122 -10.68 2.30 17.74
C ALA A 122 -9.81 3.12 16.79
N ILE A 123 -10.27 3.29 15.55
CA ILE A 123 -9.66 4.19 14.57
C ILE A 123 -10.29 5.58 14.74
N PRO A 124 -9.53 6.62 15.10
CA PRO A 124 -10.04 7.97 15.20
C PRO A 124 -10.61 8.43 13.84
N PRO A 125 -11.76 9.13 13.80
CA PRO A 125 -12.33 9.63 12.55
C PRO A 125 -11.40 10.55 11.75
N SER A 126 -10.53 11.31 12.42
CA SER A 126 -9.54 12.18 11.79
C SER A 126 -8.50 11.38 11.01
N THR A 127 -7.97 10.31 11.62
CA THR A 127 -7.04 9.37 10.97
C THR A 127 -7.75 8.62 9.85
N GLY A 128 -8.94 8.08 10.14
CA GLY A 128 -9.70 7.30 9.19
C GLY A 128 -10.19 8.05 7.95
N ARG A 129 -10.27 9.38 8.01
CA ARG A 129 -10.65 10.24 6.88
C ARG A 129 -9.47 11.02 6.29
N ASP A 130 -8.24 10.70 6.67
CA ASP A 130 -7.06 11.31 6.06
C ASP A 130 -6.70 10.55 4.76
N PRO A 131 -6.77 11.19 3.58
CA PRO A 131 -6.47 10.54 2.30
C PRO A 131 -5.01 10.09 2.18
N SER A 132 -4.09 10.62 3.00
CA SER A 132 -2.68 10.21 2.98
C SER A 132 -2.47 8.75 3.40
N HIS A 133 -3.39 8.16 4.18
CA HIS A 133 -3.34 6.74 4.56
C HIS A 133 -3.86 5.80 3.46
N TYR A 134 -4.57 6.32 2.45
CA TYR A 134 -5.20 5.51 1.40
C TYR A 134 -4.40 5.48 0.09
N GLN A 135 -3.14 5.94 0.12
CA GLN A 135 -2.27 5.99 -1.06
C GLN A 135 -1.78 4.60 -1.50
N ASN A 136 -1.73 3.64 -0.55
CA ASN A 136 -1.31 2.27 -0.81
C ASN A 136 -2.53 1.37 -0.99
N PHE A 137 -2.94 1.17 -2.24
CA PHE A 137 -4.10 0.34 -2.55
C PHE A 137 -3.88 -0.52 -3.80
N ALA A 138 -4.62 -1.61 -3.89
CA ALA A 138 -4.73 -2.45 -5.08
C ALA A 138 -6.18 -2.48 -5.60
N ILE A 139 -6.31 -2.62 -6.91
CA ILE A 139 -7.58 -2.60 -7.63
C ILE A 139 -7.87 -4.01 -8.13
N THR A 140 -8.98 -4.60 -7.67
CA THR A 140 -9.51 -5.88 -8.17
C THR A 140 -10.91 -5.68 -8.75
N ASP A 141 -11.47 -6.70 -9.39
CA ASP A 141 -12.82 -6.61 -9.99
C ASP A 141 -13.92 -6.33 -8.96
N ASP A 142 -13.80 -6.92 -7.77
CA ASP A 142 -14.86 -6.85 -6.77
C ASP A 142 -14.57 -5.85 -5.64
N GLN A 143 -13.29 -5.53 -5.40
CA GLN A 143 -12.87 -4.75 -4.23
C GLN A 143 -11.65 -3.88 -4.47
N LEU A 144 -11.53 -2.82 -3.66
CA LEU A 144 -10.29 -2.12 -3.39
C LEU A 144 -9.67 -2.70 -2.13
N ILE A 145 -8.37 -2.98 -2.17
CA ILE A 145 -7.61 -3.46 -1.02
C ILE A 145 -6.68 -2.33 -0.59
N PHE A 146 -6.84 -1.82 0.63
CA PHE A 146 -5.95 -0.81 1.20
C PHE A 146 -4.93 -1.46 2.14
N TYR A 147 -3.69 -0.99 2.10
CA TYR A 147 -2.58 -1.53 2.89
C TYR A 147 -2.05 -0.45 3.83
N PHE A 148 -2.02 -0.76 5.11
CA PHE A 148 -1.62 0.16 6.17
C PHE A 148 -0.38 -0.36 6.89
N ALA A 149 0.63 0.48 6.99
CA ALA A 149 1.80 0.21 7.81
C ALA A 149 1.43 0.19 9.30
N PRO A 150 2.21 -0.50 10.16
CA PRO A 150 1.99 -0.47 11.60
C PRO A 150 1.98 0.98 12.11
N GLY A 151 0.93 1.37 12.85
CA GLY A 151 0.81 2.72 13.41
C GLY A 151 0.04 3.71 12.54
N GLU A 152 -0.31 3.40 11.29
CA GLU A 152 -1.08 4.31 10.44
C GLU A 152 -2.56 4.36 10.84
N MET A 153 -3.26 3.23 10.74
CA MET A 153 -4.69 3.14 11.06
C MET A 153 -4.94 2.53 12.45
N LEU A 154 -4.06 1.63 12.87
CA LEU A 154 -4.13 0.92 14.14
C LEU A 154 -2.84 1.16 14.93
N PRO A 155 -2.86 1.01 16.26
CA PRO A 155 -1.64 1.08 17.07
C PRO A 155 -0.55 0.14 16.53
N ALA A 156 0.71 0.56 16.61
CA ALA A 156 1.84 -0.18 16.01
C ALA A 156 1.96 -1.65 16.46
N PHE A 157 1.54 -1.98 17.69
CA PHE A 157 1.54 -3.36 18.20
C PHE A 157 0.56 -4.29 17.47
N ALA A 158 -0.44 -3.75 16.76
CA ALA A 158 -1.35 -4.53 15.93
C ALA A 158 -0.67 -5.04 14.64
N GLY A 159 0.52 -4.53 14.32
CA GLY A 159 1.25 -4.88 13.10
C GLY A 159 0.64 -4.20 11.86
N PRO A 160 1.11 -4.60 10.66
CA PRO A 160 0.55 -4.11 9.41
C PRO A 160 -0.87 -4.65 9.22
N ALA A 161 -1.73 -3.84 8.60
CA ALA A 161 -3.13 -4.18 8.40
C ALA A 161 -3.54 -3.98 6.94
N GLN A 162 -4.56 -4.71 6.50
CA GLN A 162 -5.15 -4.53 5.19
C GLN A 162 -6.67 -4.47 5.32
N ALA A 163 -7.32 -3.60 4.55
CA ALA A 163 -8.76 -3.49 4.54
C ALA A 163 -9.34 -3.74 3.15
N GLN A 164 -10.35 -4.61 3.09
CA GLN A 164 -11.05 -4.94 1.85
C GLN A 164 -12.34 -4.12 1.75
N VAL A 165 -12.44 -3.32 0.68
CA VAL A 165 -13.57 -2.42 0.43
C VAL A 165 -14.28 -2.85 -0.84
N PRO A 166 -15.48 -3.44 -0.73
CA PRO A 166 -16.28 -3.82 -1.89
C PRO A 166 -16.58 -2.63 -2.80
N ARG A 167 -16.53 -2.84 -4.12
CA ARG A 167 -16.78 -1.78 -5.12
C ARG A 167 -18.22 -1.29 -5.13
N ASP A 168 -19.18 -2.11 -4.73
CA ASP A 168 -20.59 -1.76 -4.63
C ASP A 168 -20.89 -0.83 -3.43
N ALA A 169 -19.98 -0.77 -2.46
CA ALA A 169 -20.10 0.07 -1.27
C ALA A 169 -19.50 1.48 -1.44
N ILE A 170 -18.91 1.80 -2.60
CA ILE A 170 -18.20 3.06 -2.87
C ILE A 170 -18.66 3.69 -4.19
N PRO A 171 -18.39 4.99 -4.41
CA PRO A 171 -18.64 5.61 -5.71
C PRO A 171 -17.90 4.87 -6.84
N PRO A 172 -18.46 4.86 -8.07
CA PRO A 172 -17.80 4.27 -9.22
C PRO A 172 -16.39 4.83 -9.43
N LEU A 173 -15.45 3.95 -9.78
CA LEU A 173 -14.08 4.34 -10.09
C LEU A 173 -14.00 5.01 -11.46
N ALA A 174 -13.14 6.01 -11.60
CA ALA A 174 -12.89 6.74 -12.84
C ALA A 174 -11.73 6.10 -13.64
N LEU A 175 -11.88 4.80 -13.97
CA LEU A 175 -10.90 4.00 -14.70
C LEU A 175 -11.20 3.95 -16.21
#